data_AF-A0A958S5X2-F1
#
_entry.id   AF-A0A958S5X2-F1
#
_cell.length_a   1.000
_cell.length_b   1.000
_cell.length_c   1.000
_cell.angle_alpha   90.00
_cell.angle_beta   90.00
_cell.angle_gamma   90.00
#
_symmetry.space_group_name_H-M   'P 1'
#
loop_
_entity.id
_entity.type
_entity.pdbx_description
1 polymer ?
#
loop_
_entity_poly.entity_id
_entity_poly.type
_entity_poly.pdbx_seq_one_letter_code
_entity_poly.pdbx_strand_id
1 'polypeptide(L)'
;MDTSVQIGQFDVFATDGHARAGRFHTAHGSFETPIFMPVGTKATVKAMFPEELKNLGAQIILGNTYHLHLRPGEKVIKELGGLHRFMNWHGPILTDSGGFQVFSLSKLNKITEDGVEFRSHLDGNKHFISPEISMQIQMDLGADIIMAFDE
;
A
#
# COMPACT_ATOMS: atom_id res chain seq x y z
N MET A 1 -11.12 -12.38 -19.66
CA MET A 1 -11.38 -11.45 -18.56
C MET A 1 -12.78 -10.91 -18.79
N ASP A 2 -13.67 -11.02 -17.80
CA ASP A 2 -15.02 -10.48 -17.89
C ASP A 2 -14.93 -8.96 -17.98
N THR A 3 -15.25 -8.39 -19.15
CA THR A 3 -15.12 -6.96 -19.45
C THR A 3 -16.23 -6.10 -18.82
N SER A 4 -17.07 -6.70 -17.96
CA SER A 4 -18.20 -6.02 -17.30
C SER A 4 -17.85 -5.38 -15.95
N VAL A 5 -16.70 -5.70 -15.35
CA VAL A 5 -16.33 -5.23 -14.02
C VAL A 5 -15.52 -3.94 -14.09
N GLN A 6 -16.04 -2.87 -13.49
CA GLN A 6 -15.36 -1.57 -13.44
C GLN A 6 -14.35 -1.55 -12.29
N ILE A 7 -13.08 -1.23 -12.58
CA ILE A 7 -12.04 -1.04 -11.55
C ILE A 7 -12.44 0.12 -10.63
N GLY A 8 -12.31 -0.07 -9.32
CA GLY A 8 -12.72 0.88 -8.30
C GLY A 8 -14.19 0.79 -7.89
N GLN A 9 -14.96 -0.12 -8.51
CA GLN A 9 -16.35 -0.38 -8.13
C GLN A 9 -16.43 -1.15 -6.81
N PHE A 10 -17.37 -0.74 -5.97
CA PHE A 10 -17.74 -1.44 -4.74
C PHE A 10 -19.21 -1.85 -4.79
N ASP A 11 -19.47 -3.16 -4.81
CA ASP A 11 -20.80 -3.73 -4.83
C ASP A 11 -21.20 -4.21 -3.44
N VAL A 12 -22.31 -3.73 -2.91
CA VAL A 12 -22.88 -4.19 -1.63
C VAL A 12 -23.96 -5.23 -1.93
N PHE A 13 -23.78 -6.45 -1.43
CA PHE A 13 -24.74 -7.55 -1.64
C PHE A 13 -25.61 -7.86 -0.42
N ALA A 14 -25.20 -7.47 0.79
CA ALA A 14 -26.02 -7.59 1.99
C ALA A 14 -25.70 -6.52 3.04
N THR A 15 -26.68 -6.21 3.88
CA THR A 15 -26.58 -5.23 4.96
C THR A 15 -27.33 -5.71 6.20
N ASP A 16 -26.77 -5.42 7.38
CA ASP A 16 -27.45 -5.60 8.68
C ASP A 16 -27.11 -4.40 9.59
N GLY A 17 -28.07 -3.50 9.81
CA GLY A 17 -27.82 -2.21 10.43
C GLY A 17 -26.75 -1.40 9.69
N HIS A 18 -25.61 -1.14 10.34
CA HIS A 18 -24.45 -0.47 9.73
C HIS A 18 -23.44 -1.43 9.10
N ALA A 19 -23.58 -2.74 9.32
CA ALA A 19 -22.71 -3.75 8.73
C ALA A 19 -23.04 -3.93 7.25
N ARG A 20 -21.99 -4.11 6.43
CA ARG A 20 -22.11 -4.30 4.98
C ARG A 20 -21.22 -5.47 4.57
N ALA A 21 -21.79 -6.37 3.78
CA ALA A 21 -21.05 -7.38 3.06
C ALA A 21 -21.04 -6.98 1.58
N GLY A 22 -19.84 -6.97 0.99
CA GLY A 22 -19.63 -6.38 -0.33
C GLY A 22 -18.40 -6.92 -1.03
N ARG A 23 -18.16 -6.47 -2.25
CA ARG A 23 -17.01 -6.85 -3.07
C ARG A 23 -16.41 -5.59 -3.69
N PHE A 24 -15.10 -5.47 -3.60
CA PHE A 24 -14.35 -4.39 -4.22
C PHE A 24 -13.53 -4.93 -5.39
N HIS A 25 -13.54 -4.21 -6.50
CA HIS A 25 -12.92 -4.62 -7.75
C HIS A 25 -11.65 -3.80 -8.03
N THR A 26 -10.50 -4.47 -8.17
CA THR A 26 -9.22 -3.85 -8.51
C THR A 26 -8.64 -4.38 -9.81
N ALA A 27 -7.51 -3.81 -10.26
CA ALA A 27 -6.80 -4.27 -11.45
C ALA A 27 -6.23 -5.70 -11.29
N HIS A 28 -5.85 -6.08 -10.07
CA HIS A 28 -5.26 -7.39 -9.76
C HIS A 28 -6.22 -8.38 -9.10
N GLY A 29 -7.54 -8.16 -9.22
CA GLY A 29 -8.56 -9.06 -8.72
C GLY A 29 -9.61 -8.37 -7.88
N SER A 30 -10.50 -9.14 -7.30
CA SER A 30 -11.56 -8.62 -6.43
C SER A 30 -11.46 -9.27 -5.06
N PHE A 31 -11.84 -8.55 -4.02
CA PHE A 31 -11.87 -9.06 -2.65
C PHE A 31 -13.21 -8.77 -1.99
N GLU A 32 -13.60 -9.61 -1.04
CA GLU A 32 -14.84 -9.47 -0.29
C GLU A 32 -14.62 -8.63 0.96
N THR A 33 -15.61 -7.86 1.37
CA THR A 33 -15.61 -7.06 2.60
C THR A 33 -16.71 -7.56 3.54
N PRO A 34 -16.51 -7.52 4.87
CA PRO A 34 -15.38 -6.93 5.59
C PRO A 34 -14.10 -7.77 5.46
N ILE A 35 -12.95 -7.10 5.34
CA ILE A 35 -11.65 -7.74 5.14
C ILE A 35 -10.62 -7.22 6.14
N PHE A 36 -9.75 -8.11 6.58
CA PHE A 36 -8.54 -7.76 7.31
C PHE A 36 -7.34 -7.85 6.35
N MET A 37 -6.46 -6.85 6.38
CA MET A 37 -5.29 -6.79 5.49
C MET A 37 -4.01 -7.11 6.26
N PRO A 38 -3.31 -8.21 5.94
CA PRO A 38 -1.96 -8.46 6.43
C PRO A 38 -1.00 -7.35 5.98
N VAL A 39 -0.09 -6.92 6.86
CA VAL A 39 0.84 -5.82 6.60
C VAL A 39 2.19 -6.34 6.09
N GLY A 40 2.52 -5.95 4.87
CA GLY A 40 3.81 -6.17 4.21
C GLY A 40 4.73 -4.96 4.36
N THR A 41 5.58 -4.95 5.39
CA THR A 41 6.41 -3.78 5.73
C THR A 41 7.56 -3.54 4.75
N LYS A 42 8.21 -4.58 4.22
CA LYS A 42 9.35 -4.46 3.29
C LYS A 42 9.16 -5.37 2.08
N ALA A 43 8.03 -5.23 1.39
CA ALA A 43 7.60 -6.15 0.33
C ALA A 43 7.50 -7.61 0.80
N THR A 44 7.22 -7.82 2.08
CA THR A 44 7.03 -9.15 2.68
C THR A 44 6.18 -9.01 3.93
N VAL A 45 5.25 -9.94 4.14
CA VAL A 45 4.62 -10.13 5.44
C VAL A 45 5.56 -10.99 6.27
N LYS A 46 5.94 -10.47 7.44
CA LYS A 46 7.03 -11.05 8.23
C LYS A 46 6.77 -12.52 8.55
N ALA A 47 7.76 -13.36 8.23
CA ALA A 47 7.78 -14.80 8.49
C ALA A 47 6.73 -15.63 7.74
N MET A 48 6.15 -15.11 6.65
CA MET A 48 5.23 -15.87 5.81
C MET A 48 5.58 -15.71 4.32
N PHE A 49 5.48 -16.81 3.58
CA PHE A 49 5.51 -16.79 2.12
C PHE A 49 4.17 -16.29 1.56
N PRO A 50 4.17 -15.65 0.37
CA PRO A 50 2.94 -15.22 -0.29
C PRO A 50 1.90 -16.35 -0.48
N GLU A 51 2.37 -17.58 -0.71
CA GLU A 51 1.51 -18.76 -0.84
C GLU A 51 0.80 -19.11 0.47
N GLU A 52 1.47 -18.95 1.62
CA GLU A 52 0.85 -19.18 2.93
C GLU A 52 -0.25 -18.17 3.21
N LEU A 53 -0.01 -16.89 2.90
CA LEU A 53 -1.04 -15.85 3.01
C LEU A 53 -2.27 -16.18 2.18
N LYS A 54 -2.05 -16.62 0.94
CA LYS A 54 -3.13 -17.02 0.03
C LYS A 54 -3.89 -18.23 0.58
N ASN A 55 -3.19 -19.24 1.11
CA ASN A 55 -3.79 -20.42 1.72
C ASN A 55 -4.59 -20.09 2.99
N LEU A 56 -4.20 -19.04 3.72
CA LEU A 56 -4.94 -18.51 4.87
C LEU A 56 -6.15 -17.65 4.46
N GLY A 57 -6.37 -17.43 3.15
CA GLY A 57 -7.51 -16.68 2.64
C GLY A 57 -7.29 -15.18 2.55
N ALA A 58 -6.04 -14.68 2.63
CA ALA A 58 -5.77 -13.27 2.35
C ALA A 58 -6.14 -12.96 0.90
N GLN A 59 -7.01 -11.97 0.70
CA GLN A 59 -7.44 -11.51 -0.62
C GLN A 59 -6.79 -10.18 -1.02
N ILE A 60 -6.26 -9.44 -0.05
CA ILE A 60 -5.57 -8.16 -0.23
C ILE A 60 -4.55 -8.00 0.90
N ILE A 61 -3.46 -7.28 0.63
CA ILE A 61 -2.43 -6.94 1.61
C ILE A 61 -2.15 -5.45 1.61
N LEU A 62 -1.55 -4.96 2.70
CA LEU A 62 -1.08 -3.58 2.83
C LEU A 62 0.44 -3.52 2.62
N GLY A 63 0.91 -2.76 1.65
CA GLY A 63 2.32 -2.41 1.46
C GLY A 63 2.67 -1.11 2.18
N ASN A 64 3.79 -1.09 2.91
CA ASN A 64 4.23 0.12 3.60
C ASN A 64 5.12 1.00 2.71
N THR A 65 4.59 2.14 2.27
CA THR A 65 5.27 3.07 1.36
C THR A 65 6.54 3.66 1.97
N TYR A 66 6.53 4.03 3.25
CA TYR A 66 7.68 4.61 3.93
C TYR A 66 8.91 3.69 3.85
N HIS A 67 8.74 2.42 4.20
CA HIS A 67 9.84 1.46 4.19
C HIS A 67 10.29 1.11 2.78
N LEU A 68 9.34 0.94 1.84
CA LEU A 68 9.66 0.62 0.44
C LEU A 68 10.42 1.76 -0.26
N HIS A 69 10.03 3.01 0.02
CA HIS A 69 10.70 4.22 -0.49
C HIS A 69 12.13 4.31 0.03
N LEU A 70 12.35 4.05 1.32
CA LEU A 70 13.70 4.09 1.89
C LEU A 70 14.59 2.95 1.39
N ARG A 71 14.04 1.75 1.27
CA ARG A 71 14.77 0.59 0.74
C ARG A 71 13.79 -0.51 0.31
N PRO A 72 13.87 -1.01 -0.94
CA PRO A 72 14.92 -0.78 -1.93
C PRO A 72 14.81 0.53 -2.74
N GLY A 73 13.74 1.30 -2.57
CA GLY A 73 13.40 2.44 -3.41
C GLY A 73 12.36 2.06 -4.47
N GLU A 74 11.35 2.91 -4.64
CA GLU A 74 10.23 2.75 -5.57
C GLU A 74 10.68 2.63 -7.03
N LYS A 75 11.72 3.37 -7.43
CA LYS A 75 12.26 3.30 -8.81
C LYS A 75 12.83 1.93 -9.13
N VAL A 76 13.55 1.34 -8.18
CA VAL A 76 14.09 -0.03 -8.32
C VAL A 76 12.94 -1.03 -8.42
N ILE A 77 11.92 -0.89 -7.58
CA ILE A 77 10.74 -1.76 -7.62
C ILE A 77 10.02 -1.64 -8.97
N LYS A 78 9.83 -0.42 -9.47
CA LYS A 78 9.24 -0.15 -10.78
C LYS A 78 10.01 -0.82 -11.91
N GLU A 79 11.34 -0.67 -11.93
CA GLU A 79 12.22 -1.30 -12.92
C GLU A 79 12.16 -2.83 -12.89
N LEU A 80 11.96 -3.42 -11.71
CA LEU A 80 11.78 -4.87 -11.54
C LEU A 80 10.37 -5.36 -11.89
N GLY A 81 9.47 -4.48 -12.32
CA GLY A 81 8.12 -4.81 -12.77
C GLY A 81 7.01 -4.57 -11.74
N GLY A 82 7.23 -3.68 -10.79
CA GLY A 82 6.25 -3.27 -9.78
C GLY A 82 6.24 -4.13 -8.53
N LEU A 83 5.53 -3.67 -7.51
CA LEU A 83 5.53 -4.26 -6.17
C LEU A 83 5.00 -5.69 -6.17
N HIS A 84 3.93 -5.97 -6.90
CA HIS A 84 3.35 -7.31 -7.07
C HIS A 84 4.40 -8.33 -7.51
N ARG A 85 5.14 -8.02 -8.58
CA ARG A 85 6.20 -8.89 -9.11
C ARG A 85 7.38 -8.99 -8.15
N PHE A 86 7.77 -7.86 -7.56
CA PHE A 86 8.89 -7.80 -6.62
C PHE A 86 8.66 -8.70 -5.39
N MET A 87 7.42 -8.76 -4.89
CA MET A 87 7.08 -9.57 -3.71
C MET A 87 6.45 -10.94 -4.01
N ASN A 88 6.32 -11.28 -5.29
CA ASN A 88 5.62 -12.49 -5.75
C ASN A 88 4.18 -12.60 -5.19
N TRP A 89 3.46 -11.48 -5.17
CA TRP A 89 2.04 -11.42 -4.80
C TRP A 89 1.22 -11.03 -6.02
N HIS A 90 0.22 -11.85 -6.36
CA HIS A 90 -0.60 -11.66 -7.56
C HIS A 90 -2.00 -11.12 -7.27
N GLY A 91 -2.32 -10.83 -5.99
CA GLY A 91 -3.59 -10.25 -5.60
C GLY A 91 -3.52 -8.72 -5.45
N PRO A 92 -4.66 -8.09 -5.08
CA PRO A 92 -4.71 -6.68 -4.73
C PRO A 92 -3.70 -6.25 -3.67
N ILE A 93 -3.14 -5.04 -3.84
CA ILE A 93 -2.28 -4.37 -2.85
C ILE A 93 -2.83 -2.96 -2.57
N LEU A 94 -3.01 -2.64 -1.29
CA LEU A 94 -3.18 -1.28 -0.81
C LEU A 94 -1.82 -0.75 -0.35
N THR A 95 -1.44 0.47 -0.72
CA THR A 95 -0.29 1.15 -0.10
C THR A 95 -0.76 2.27 0.81
N ASP A 96 -0.16 2.37 2.00
CA ASP A 96 -0.34 3.56 2.84
C ASP A 96 0.39 4.76 2.24
N SER A 97 0.11 5.97 2.71
CA SER A 97 0.74 7.18 2.18
C SER A 97 2.19 7.37 2.63
N GLY A 98 2.60 6.62 3.66
CA GLY A 98 3.85 6.83 4.41
C GLY A 98 3.79 7.99 5.39
N GLY A 99 2.71 8.79 5.39
CA GLY A 99 2.53 9.95 6.27
C GLY A 99 2.68 9.55 7.73
N PHE A 100 1.84 8.61 8.20
CA PHE A 100 1.83 8.18 9.60
C PHE A 100 3.21 7.84 10.17
N GLN A 101 4.06 7.11 9.44
CA GLN A 101 5.40 6.74 9.90
C GLN A 101 6.32 7.95 9.93
N VAL A 102 6.24 8.80 8.91
CA VAL A 102 7.02 10.03 8.89
C VAL A 102 6.60 10.93 10.06
N PHE A 103 5.31 11.17 10.30
CA PHE A 103 4.82 11.98 11.42
C PHE A 103 5.16 11.37 12.81
N SER A 104 5.09 10.04 12.94
CA SER A 104 5.36 9.35 14.20
C SER A 104 6.82 9.41 14.66
N LEU A 105 7.78 9.66 13.77
CA LEU A 105 9.21 9.72 14.06
C LEU A 105 9.69 11.07 14.63
N SER A 106 8.83 11.72 15.42
CA SER A 106 8.81 13.12 15.92
C SER A 106 10.12 13.82 16.32
N LYS A 107 11.24 13.10 16.52
CA LYS A 107 12.55 13.71 16.81
C LYS A 107 13.38 14.05 15.56
N LEU A 108 12.99 13.58 14.37
CA LEU A 108 13.81 13.67 13.15
C LEU A 108 13.14 14.41 11.99
N ASN A 109 12.00 15.07 12.24
CA ASN A 109 11.12 15.57 11.19
C ASN A 109 10.89 17.08 11.31
N LYS A 110 10.69 17.73 10.17
CA LYS A 110 10.19 19.10 10.05
C LYS A 110 8.98 19.09 9.14
N ILE A 111 7.82 19.44 9.71
CA ILE A 111 6.53 19.49 9.02
C ILE A 111 6.31 20.93 8.53
N THR A 112 5.88 21.06 7.29
CA THR A 112 5.48 22.32 6.63
C THR A 112 4.20 22.08 5.83
N GLU A 113 3.51 23.13 5.39
CA GLU A 113 2.35 22.98 4.50
C GLU A 113 2.71 22.22 3.20
N ASP A 114 3.94 22.37 2.71
CA ASP A 114 4.41 21.71 1.50
C ASP A 114 4.67 20.19 1.68
N GLY A 115 4.70 19.68 2.91
CA GLY A 115 5.05 18.29 3.21
C GLY A 115 5.99 18.13 4.40
N VAL A 116 6.66 16.98 4.47
CA VAL A 116 7.51 16.61 5.61
C VAL A 116 8.94 16.31 5.18
N GLU A 117 9.90 17.05 5.75
CA GLU A 117 11.31 16.70 5.72
C GLU A 117 11.62 15.76 6.88
N PHE A 118 12.29 14.64 6.64
CA PHE A 118 12.72 13.72 7.69
C PHE A 118 14.10 13.15 7.39
N ARG A 119 14.75 12.58 8.43
CA ARG A 119 15.97 11.81 8.25
C ARG A 119 15.68 10.32 8.27
N SER A 120 16.20 9.61 7.28
CA SER A 120 16.16 8.16 7.21
C SER A 120 16.86 7.55 8.44
N HIS A 121 16.18 6.61 9.10
CA HIS A 121 16.73 5.85 10.22
C HIS A 121 17.76 4.80 9.78
N LEU A 122 17.93 4.59 8.46
CA LEU A 122 18.86 3.61 7.91
C LEU A 122 20.25 4.18 7.69
N ASP A 123 20.35 5.44 7.24
CA ASP A 123 21.60 6.07 6.79
C ASP A 123 21.73 7.54 7.22
N GLY A 124 20.70 8.15 7.82
CA GLY A 124 20.71 9.53 8.27
C GLY A 124 20.52 10.59 7.17
N ASN A 125 20.33 10.15 5.92
CA ASN A 125 20.08 11.04 4.79
C ASN A 125 18.74 11.78 4.95
N LYS A 126 18.68 13.00 4.43
CA LYS A 126 17.46 13.81 4.43
C LYS A 126 16.57 13.41 3.26
N HIS A 127 15.29 13.25 3.54
CA HIS A 127 14.23 12.99 2.58
C HIS A 127 13.12 14.02 2.76
N PHE A 128 12.37 14.25 1.69
CA PHE A 128 11.21 15.13 1.69
C PHE A 128 10.05 14.40 1.00
N ILE A 129 8.89 14.37 1.63
CA ILE A 129 7.65 13.81 1.07
C ILE A 129 6.56 14.88 1.13
N SER A 130 6.10 15.29 -0.05
CA SER A 130 4.86 16.07 -0.25
C SER A 130 3.72 15.12 -0.66
N PRO A 131 2.46 15.61 -0.70
CA PRO A 131 1.36 14.85 -1.28
C PRO A 131 1.66 14.31 -2.69
N GLU A 132 2.23 15.13 -3.57
CA GLU A 132 2.58 14.77 -4.94
C GLU A 132 3.65 13.68 -4.99
N ILE A 133 4.68 13.79 -4.12
CA ILE A 133 5.75 12.80 -4.03
C ILE A 133 5.17 11.47 -3.49
N SER A 134 4.31 11.50 -2.47
CA SER A 134 3.65 10.30 -1.95
C SER A 134 2.82 9.60 -3.03
N MET A 135 2.05 10.37 -3.82
CA MET A 135 1.30 9.82 -4.94
C MET A 135 2.22 9.20 -5.99
N GLN A 136 3.32 9.88 -6.34
CA GLN A 136 4.28 9.36 -7.32
C GLN A 136 4.95 8.08 -6.85
N ILE A 137 5.32 7.99 -5.56
CA ILE A 137 5.91 6.78 -4.99
C ILE A 137 4.91 5.62 -5.09
N GLN A 138 3.67 5.81 -4.67
CA GLN A 138 2.65 4.75 -4.71
C GLN A 138 2.29 4.31 -6.15
N MET A 139 2.30 5.25 -7.10
CA MET A 139 2.17 4.94 -8.53
C MET A 139 3.36 4.14 -9.08
N ASP A 140 4.58 4.48 -8.67
CA ASP A 140 5.80 3.75 -9.08
C ASP A 140 5.85 2.35 -8.47
N LEU A 141 5.32 2.17 -7.25
CA LEU A 141 5.10 0.85 -6.64
C LEU A 141 4.04 0.04 -7.40
N GLY A 142 3.06 0.70 -8.01
CA GLY A 142 2.01 0.05 -8.80
C GLY A 142 0.90 -0.56 -7.95
N ALA A 143 0.54 0.06 -6.83
CA ALA A 143 -0.53 -0.39 -5.95
C ALA A 143 -1.91 -0.31 -6.60
N ASP A 144 -2.84 -1.16 -6.16
CA ASP A 144 -4.24 -1.16 -6.59
C ASP A 144 -5.06 -0.08 -5.90
N ILE A 145 -4.77 0.17 -4.62
CA ILE A 145 -5.42 1.18 -3.80
C ILE A 145 -4.32 2.06 -3.19
N ILE A 146 -4.42 3.37 -3.44
CA ILE A 146 -3.44 4.37 -3.04
C ILE A 146 -4.08 5.27 -1.99
N MET A 147 -3.43 5.40 -0.85
CA MET A 147 -3.91 6.26 0.23
C MET A 147 -3.39 7.67 0.05
N ALA A 148 -4.29 8.66 0.16
CA ALA A 148 -3.92 10.08 0.14
C ALA A 148 -2.92 10.39 1.26
N PHE A 149 -2.01 11.33 1.01
CA PHE A 149 -1.06 11.79 2.03
C PHE A 149 -1.78 12.71 3.01
N ASP A 150 -1.70 12.36 4.29
CA ASP A 150 -2.43 12.95 5.41
C ASP A 150 -1.56 13.05 6.67
N GLU A 151 -1.95 13.93 7.59
CA GLU A 151 -1.37 14.14 8.93
C GLU A 151 -2.23 13.50 10.02
#